data_AF-A0A6G0NSQ9-F1
#
_entry.id   AF-A0A6G0NSQ9-F1
#
_cell.length_a   1.000
_cell.length_b   1.000
_cell.length_c   1.000
_cell.angle_alpha   90.00
_cell.angle_beta   90.00
_cell.angle_gamma   90.00
#
_symmetry.space_group_name_H-M   'P 1'
#
loop_
_entity.id
_entity.type
_entity.pdbx_description
1 polymer ?
#
loop_
_entity_poly.entity_id
_entity_poly.type
_entity_poly.pdbx_seq_one_letter_code
_entity_poly.pdbx_strand_id
1 'polypeptide(L)'
;MKDMYSFDASYDGALQTYQDVSAAYNAILVSRLKLPVKRVEADSGNIGGNLSHEFHVLADVGEDAILSCSSATCDYAANVEKAEGVLPSVCSMEQKGGVSAELCAIIAQLGEQARTGDNQVWKTVVALQEAVGPQGFSLKLVREHEESSDFEHGDDEDNLPPRMALCFARHDREVNELAAKPFIGGDEGDVIENNTKIVEMLANRDQAAELHLLLDDSLKHDTPALVGLRAAAESLSKQQKHTHLAWGHFRLAQAGDHCSRCNGGDGAVLEDKRGIEVGHVFYLGQKYSKPFGATYTDAKNNKHPLEMGCFGLGVSRLVAAAVEASHDDHGIAWPTEIAPYKVLVMSIGGKKQDDPVSQTAWQIAGQLASGEVAGLVRDDVLLDDRWRESPGSKLAESELIGYPYRVVVGKRFTKEGLVEVQTRATMEKTFLTPEELPAFFAGLVQSGAF
;
A
#
# COMPACT_ATOMS: atom_id res chain seq x y z
N MET A 1 -3.31 3.48 17.85
CA MET A 1 -3.07 4.24 16.61
C MET A 1 -2.66 5.65 16.99
N LYS A 2 -1.75 6.29 16.25
CA LYS A 2 -1.55 7.73 16.35
C LYS A 2 -2.35 8.36 15.23
N ASP A 3 -3.28 9.24 15.56
CA ASP A 3 -4.14 9.93 14.60
C ASP A 3 -3.94 11.43 14.78
N MET A 4 -3.75 12.13 13.67
CA MET A 4 -3.53 13.57 13.63
C MET A 4 -4.45 14.15 12.57
N TYR A 5 -5.08 15.27 12.89
CA TYR A 5 -5.95 16.01 11.99
C TYR A 5 -5.39 17.42 11.83
N SER A 6 -5.28 17.90 10.59
CA SER A 6 -4.96 19.31 10.31
C SER A 6 -6.21 20.07 9.88
N PHE A 7 -6.19 21.36 10.16
CA PHE A 7 -7.26 22.29 9.78
C PHE A 7 -6.60 23.52 9.19
N ASP A 8 -6.85 23.76 7.91
CA ASP A 8 -6.16 24.76 7.12
C ASP A 8 -7.19 25.73 6.50
N ALA A 9 -6.78 26.99 6.30
CA ALA A 9 -7.65 28.01 5.72
C ALA A 9 -7.72 27.94 4.19
N SER A 10 -6.80 27.21 3.54
CA SER A 10 -6.74 27.10 2.09
C SER A 10 -6.22 25.74 1.65
N TYR A 11 -6.55 25.36 0.41
CA TYR A 11 -6.06 24.16 -0.24
C TYR A 11 -4.52 24.07 -0.20
N ASP A 12 -3.85 25.17 -0.54
CA ASP A 12 -2.38 25.22 -0.56
C ASP A 12 -1.78 25.01 0.84
N GLY A 13 -2.41 25.54 1.88
CA GLY A 13 -2.01 25.31 3.27
C GLY A 13 -2.15 23.84 3.68
N ALA A 14 -3.29 23.24 3.35
CA ALA A 14 -3.52 21.81 3.60
C ALA A 14 -2.53 20.92 2.85
N LEU A 15 -2.20 21.27 1.60
CA LEU A 15 -1.22 20.54 0.79
C LEU A 15 0.20 20.67 1.37
N GLN A 16 0.58 21.83 1.88
CA GLN A 16 1.85 22.01 2.57
C GLN A 16 1.92 21.13 3.84
N THR A 17 0.88 21.18 4.67
CA THR A 17 0.78 20.34 5.87
C THR A 17 0.85 18.85 5.51
N TYR A 18 0.18 18.44 4.43
CA TYR A 18 0.23 17.07 3.92
C TYR A 18 1.66 16.63 3.56
N GLN A 19 2.40 17.49 2.86
CA GLN A 19 3.79 17.24 2.49
C GLN A 19 4.71 17.19 3.72
N ASP A 20 4.53 18.10 4.67
CA ASP A 20 5.32 18.16 5.90
C ASP A 20 5.13 16.89 6.75
N VAL A 21 3.89 16.43 6.90
CA VAL A 21 3.59 15.19 7.65
C VAL A 21 4.12 13.96 6.89
N SER A 22 3.96 13.91 5.57
CA SER A 22 4.52 12.81 4.77
C SER A 22 6.05 12.77 4.87
N ALA A 23 6.72 13.92 4.91
CA ALA A 23 8.17 14.01 5.10
C ALA A 23 8.58 13.58 6.52
N ALA A 24 7.81 13.95 7.55
CA ALA A 24 8.04 13.51 8.91
C ALA A 24 7.90 11.99 9.05
N TYR A 25 6.92 11.36 8.39
CA TYR A 25 6.76 9.91 8.40
C TYR A 25 7.95 9.22 7.74
N ASN A 26 8.42 9.71 6.60
CA ASN A 26 9.65 9.20 5.98
C ASN A 26 10.87 9.35 6.90
N ALA A 27 11.03 10.49 7.57
CA ALA A 27 12.12 10.71 8.50
C ALA A 27 12.07 9.73 9.70
N ILE A 28 10.87 9.43 10.22
CA ILE A 28 10.69 8.45 11.29
C ILE A 28 10.97 7.04 10.78
N LEU A 29 10.24 6.59 9.75
CA LEU A 29 10.24 5.20 9.31
C LEU A 29 11.52 4.79 8.58
N VAL A 30 12.03 5.66 7.69
CA VAL A 30 13.19 5.35 6.85
C VAL A 30 14.47 5.89 7.47
N SER A 31 14.53 7.18 7.83
CA SER A 31 15.80 7.76 8.28
C SER A 31 16.18 7.34 9.70
N ARG A 32 15.21 7.30 10.63
CA ARG A 32 15.47 6.95 12.03
C ARG A 32 15.36 5.45 12.29
N LEU A 33 14.25 4.83 11.90
CA LEU A 33 14.02 3.39 12.13
C LEU A 33 14.70 2.50 11.09
N LYS A 34 15.18 3.07 9.96
CA LYS A 34 15.90 2.32 8.92
C LYS A 34 15.10 1.12 8.37
N LEU A 35 13.77 1.21 8.42
CA LEU A 35 12.88 0.16 7.91
C LEU A 35 12.78 0.23 6.38
N PRO A 36 12.61 -0.90 5.68
CA PRO A 36 12.43 -0.95 4.23
C PRO A 36 11.01 -0.49 3.87
N VAL A 37 10.74 0.81 4.02
CA VAL A 37 9.42 1.39 3.78
C VAL A 37 9.31 1.97 2.38
N LYS A 38 8.17 1.70 1.74
CA LYS A 38 7.74 2.40 0.52
C LYS A 38 6.49 3.21 0.78
N ARG A 39 6.52 4.48 0.36
CA ARG A 39 5.33 5.30 0.23
C ARG A 39 4.66 5.00 -1.11
N VAL A 40 3.39 4.65 -1.09
CA VAL A 40 2.63 4.23 -2.26
C VAL A 40 1.39 5.10 -2.42
N GLU A 41 1.00 5.39 -3.65
CA GLU A 41 -0.30 6.02 -3.94
C GLU A 41 -1.43 5.03 -3.66
N ALA A 42 -2.51 5.50 -3.06
CA ALA A 42 -3.64 4.67 -2.65
C ALA A 42 -4.96 5.34 -3.00
N ASP A 43 -6.05 4.56 -2.95
CA ASP A 43 -7.39 5.12 -3.00
C ASP A 43 -7.69 5.91 -1.72
N SER A 44 -8.53 6.94 -1.84
CA SER A 44 -9.01 7.66 -0.65
C SER A 44 -10.17 6.93 0.04
N GLY A 45 -10.78 5.96 -0.63
CA GLY A 45 -11.87 5.14 -0.13
C GLY A 45 -12.99 5.96 0.51
N ASN A 46 -13.60 5.40 1.55
CA ASN A 46 -14.76 6.00 2.23
C ASN A 46 -14.39 7.23 3.06
N ILE A 47 -13.12 7.32 3.49
CA ILE A 47 -12.59 8.49 4.21
C ILE A 47 -12.72 9.75 3.33
N GLY A 48 -12.65 9.58 2.00
CA GLY A 48 -12.86 10.61 1.00
C GLY A 48 -11.68 11.57 0.83
N GLY A 49 -11.77 12.39 -0.21
CA GLY A 49 -10.65 13.20 -0.69
C GLY A 49 -10.12 12.73 -2.04
N ASN A 50 -9.13 13.41 -2.59
CA ASN A 50 -8.56 13.12 -3.91
C ASN A 50 -7.05 12.85 -3.88
N LEU A 51 -6.41 12.89 -2.71
CA LEU A 51 -4.98 12.65 -2.54
C LEU A 51 -4.73 11.82 -1.28
N SER A 52 -4.15 10.64 -1.49
CA SER A 52 -3.95 9.62 -0.46
C SER A 52 -2.64 8.88 -0.71
N HIS A 53 -1.86 8.65 0.35
CA HIS A 53 -0.65 7.83 0.29
C HIS A 53 -0.56 6.90 1.50
N GLU A 54 -0.25 5.64 1.25
CA GLU A 54 0.03 4.62 2.26
C GLU A 54 1.54 4.45 2.43
N PHE A 55 1.96 4.03 3.61
CA PHE A 55 3.34 3.72 3.95
C PHE A 55 3.41 2.25 4.32
N HIS A 56 4.08 1.44 3.50
CA HIS A 56 4.20 0.01 3.74
C HIS A 56 5.63 -0.36 4.10
N VAL A 57 5.79 -1.15 5.15
CA VAL A 57 7.01 -1.93 5.37
C VAL A 57 6.97 -3.11 4.40
N LEU A 58 7.98 -3.22 3.52
CA LEU A 58 8.05 -4.31 2.54
C LEU A 58 8.34 -5.63 3.26
N ALA A 59 7.43 -6.59 3.12
CA ALA A 59 7.51 -7.92 3.73
C ALA A 59 6.62 -8.90 2.97
N ASP A 60 7.10 -10.13 2.74
CA ASP A 60 6.38 -11.15 1.97
C ASP A 60 5.03 -11.54 2.58
N VAL A 61 4.91 -11.45 3.90
CA VAL A 61 3.68 -11.72 4.66
C VAL A 61 2.66 -10.57 4.62
N GLY A 62 3.04 -9.42 4.05
CA GLY A 62 2.18 -8.24 3.97
C GLY A 62 0.86 -8.54 3.24
N GLU A 63 -0.24 -8.01 3.74
CA GLU A 63 -1.58 -8.26 3.18
C GLU A 63 -1.79 -7.51 1.86
N ASP A 64 -1.19 -6.33 1.74
CA ASP A 64 -1.38 -5.44 0.60
C ASP A 64 -0.44 -5.77 -0.55
N ALA A 65 -1.00 -5.76 -1.76
CA ALA A 65 -0.27 -5.90 -3.00
C ALA A 65 0.08 -4.52 -3.56
N ILE A 66 1.36 -4.32 -3.87
CA ILE A 66 1.92 -3.05 -4.30
C ILE A 66 2.61 -3.25 -5.63
N LEU A 67 2.36 -2.35 -6.57
CA LEU A 67 3.15 -2.26 -7.79
C LEU A 67 4.15 -1.13 -7.66
N SER A 68 5.44 -1.45 -7.81
CA SER A 68 6.54 -0.49 -7.74
C SER A 68 7.37 -0.51 -9.02
N CYS A 69 7.79 0.65 -9.51
CA CYS A 69 8.66 0.75 -10.67
C CYS A 69 10.05 0.12 -10.37
N SER A 70 10.56 -0.69 -11.30
CA SER A 70 11.88 -1.33 -11.22
C SER A 70 13.05 -0.36 -11.44
N SER A 71 12.79 0.86 -11.92
CA SER A 71 13.85 1.85 -12.15
C SER A 71 14.36 2.45 -10.83
N ALA A 72 15.68 2.50 -10.68
CA ALA A 72 16.34 3.13 -9.54
C ALA A 72 16.12 4.67 -9.47
N THR A 73 15.71 5.31 -10.57
CA THR A 73 15.48 6.77 -10.63
C THR A 73 14.00 7.15 -10.57
N CYS A 74 13.10 6.16 -10.57
CA CYS A 74 11.66 6.38 -10.50
C CYS A 74 11.12 5.93 -9.13
N ASP A 75 10.50 6.85 -8.41
CA ASP A 75 9.95 6.56 -7.08
C ASP A 75 8.56 5.95 -7.10
N TYR A 76 7.96 5.78 -8.29
CA TYR A 76 6.58 5.33 -8.46
C TYR A 76 6.31 4.02 -7.75
N ALA A 77 5.30 4.05 -6.89
CA ALA A 77 4.70 2.88 -6.29
C ALA A 77 3.24 3.22 -5.97
N ALA A 78 2.36 2.25 -6.14
CA ALA A 78 0.94 2.38 -5.86
C ALA A 78 0.39 1.05 -5.37
N ASN A 79 -0.66 1.11 -4.55
CA ASN A 79 -1.49 -0.05 -4.28
C ASN A 79 -2.06 -0.57 -5.61
N VAL A 80 -2.17 -1.90 -5.79
CA VAL A 80 -2.66 -2.53 -7.04
C VAL A 80 -3.98 -1.90 -7.52
N GLU A 81 -4.86 -1.57 -6.58
CA GLU A 81 -6.16 -0.94 -6.86
C GLU A 81 -6.05 0.45 -7.51
N LYS A 82 -4.97 1.19 -7.22
CA LYS A 82 -4.71 2.55 -7.71
C LYS A 82 -3.65 2.61 -8.81
N ALA A 83 -2.87 1.54 -8.98
CA ALA A 83 -1.72 1.52 -9.85
C ALA A 83 -2.10 1.71 -11.34
N GLU A 84 -1.29 2.52 -12.03
CA GLU A 84 -1.42 2.78 -13.45
C GLU A 84 -0.23 2.19 -14.19
N GLY A 85 -0.52 1.27 -15.12
CA GLY A 85 0.46 0.59 -15.95
C GLY A 85 0.17 0.81 -17.43
N VAL A 86 1.21 1.02 -18.22
CA VAL A 86 1.13 1.11 -19.69
C VAL A 86 1.42 -0.26 -20.28
N LEU A 87 0.59 -0.70 -21.22
CA LEU A 87 0.84 -1.97 -21.90
C LEU A 87 2.13 -1.90 -22.72
N PRO A 88 2.96 -2.96 -22.70
CA PRO A 88 4.10 -3.04 -23.60
C PRO A 88 3.63 -2.94 -25.06
N SER A 89 4.30 -2.14 -25.87
CA SER A 89 3.91 -1.89 -27.28
C SER A 89 3.99 -3.13 -28.18
N VAL A 90 4.40 -4.28 -27.64
CA VAL A 90 4.56 -5.54 -28.37
C VAL A 90 3.67 -6.62 -27.76
N CYS A 91 2.41 -6.65 -28.16
CA CYS A 91 1.62 -7.88 -28.14
C CYS A 91 1.53 -8.39 -29.59
N SER A 92 2.64 -8.90 -30.13
CA SER A 92 2.58 -9.75 -31.31
C SER A 92 2.08 -11.12 -30.88
N MET A 93 0.78 -11.22 -30.58
CA MET A 93 0.14 -12.52 -30.66
C MET A 93 0.17 -12.92 -32.13
N GLU A 94 0.94 -13.96 -32.44
CA GLU A 94 0.87 -14.59 -33.76
C GLU A 94 -0.60 -14.89 -34.07
N GLN A 95 -1.14 -14.31 -35.14
CA GLN A 95 -2.44 -14.69 -35.69
C GLN A 95 -2.36 -16.13 -36.18
N LYS A 96 -2.55 -17.09 -35.28
CA LYS A 96 -2.77 -18.50 -35.60
C LYS A 96 -4.19 -18.86 -35.22
N GLY A 97 -5.12 -18.44 -36.07
CA GLY A 97 -6.52 -18.86 -35.99
C GLY A 97 -7.34 -18.12 -37.04
N GLY A 98 -7.77 -18.83 -38.08
CA GLY A 98 -8.79 -18.30 -38.98
C GLY A 98 -10.08 -18.04 -38.19
N VAL A 99 -10.76 -16.93 -38.49
CA VAL A 99 -12.05 -16.58 -37.90
C VAL A 99 -13.05 -17.68 -38.24
N SER A 100 -13.66 -18.32 -37.25
CA SER A 100 -14.68 -19.34 -37.49
C SER A 100 -15.92 -18.70 -38.14
N ALA A 101 -16.64 -19.45 -38.97
CA ALA A 101 -17.90 -18.98 -39.57
C ALA A 101 -18.94 -18.59 -38.49
N GLU A 102 -18.89 -19.29 -37.35
CA GLU A 102 -19.70 -19.02 -36.17
C GLU A 102 -19.37 -17.64 -35.55
N LEU A 103 -18.09 -17.31 -35.39
CA LEU A 103 -17.67 -16.01 -34.87
C LEU A 103 -18.09 -14.86 -35.80
N CYS A 104 -17.96 -15.04 -37.11
CA CYS A 104 -18.47 -14.07 -38.09
C CYS A 104 -19.98 -13.86 -37.97
N ALA A 105 -20.75 -14.93 -37.74
CA ALA A 105 -22.20 -14.86 -37.58
C ALA A 105 -22.58 -14.08 -36.30
N ILE A 106 -21.90 -14.33 -35.18
CA ILE A 106 -22.11 -13.61 -33.92
C ILE A 106 -21.79 -12.12 -34.08
N ILE A 107 -20.66 -11.77 -34.73
CA ILE A 107 -20.28 -10.37 -34.98
C ILE A 107 -21.31 -9.67 -35.87
N ALA A 108 -21.79 -10.33 -36.92
CA ALA A 108 -22.81 -9.79 -37.81
C ALA A 108 -24.13 -9.55 -37.07
N GLN A 109 -24.55 -10.51 -36.24
CA GLN A 109 -25.74 -10.39 -35.40
C GLN A 109 -25.60 -9.24 -34.39
N LEU A 110 -24.45 -9.13 -33.73
CA LEU A 110 -24.16 -8.06 -32.78
C LEU A 110 -24.27 -6.68 -33.44
N GLY A 111 -23.69 -6.54 -34.63
CA GLY A 111 -23.75 -5.29 -35.38
C GLY A 111 -25.16 -4.89 -35.81
N GLU A 112 -26.01 -5.86 -36.16
CA GLU A 112 -27.42 -5.58 -36.50
C GLU A 112 -28.21 -5.16 -35.25
N GLN A 113 -28.10 -5.93 -34.16
CA GLN A 113 -28.82 -5.63 -32.91
C GLN A 113 -28.42 -4.26 -32.32
N ALA A 114 -27.14 -3.91 -32.39
CA ALA A 114 -26.65 -2.60 -31.95
C ALA A 114 -27.14 -1.44 -32.83
N ARG A 115 -27.43 -1.68 -34.12
CA ARG A 115 -28.03 -0.67 -35.01
C ARG A 115 -29.51 -0.48 -34.75
N THR A 116 -30.23 -1.56 -34.46
CA THR A 116 -31.68 -1.52 -34.19
C THR A 116 -32.01 -1.16 -32.75
N GLY A 117 -31.01 -1.11 -31.86
CA GLY A 117 -31.20 -0.88 -30.42
C GLY A 117 -31.91 -2.06 -29.73
N ASP A 118 -31.70 -3.29 -30.21
CA ASP A 118 -32.33 -4.49 -29.65
C ASP A 118 -31.75 -4.82 -28.26
N ASN A 119 -32.61 -5.03 -27.26
CA ASN A 119 -32.21 -5.41 -25.91
C ASN A 119 -31.52 -6.79 -25.85
N GLN A 120 -31.67 -7.65 -26.87
CA GLN A 120 -30.92 -8.91 -26.96
C GLN A 120 -29.43 -8.72 -27.28
N VAL A 121 -28.98 -7.49 -27.58
CA VAL A 121 -27.57 -7.17 -27.86
C VAL A 121 -26.63 -7.68 -26.77
N TRP A 122 -27.03 -7.59 -25.50
CA TRP A 122 -26.21 -7.99 -24.36
C TRP A 122 -25.98 -9.50 -24.28
N LYS A 123 -26.97 -10.31 -24.69
CA LYS A 123 -26.78 -11.76 -24.83
C LYS A 123 -25.75 -12.08 -25.90
N THR A 124 -25.78 -11.35 -27.00
CA THR A 124 -24.84 -11.53 -28.10
C THR A 124 -23.44 -11.06 -27.72
N VAL A 125 -23.30 -10.02 -26.87
CA VAL A 125 -22.01 -9.60 -26.30
C VAL A 125 -21.40 -10.71 -25.43
N VAL A 126 -22.20 -11.33 -24.55
CA VAL A 126 -21.74 -12.47 -23.72
C VAL A 126 -21.40 -13.69 -24.59
N ALA A 127 -22.24 -14.01 -25.59
CA ALA A 127 -21.95 -15.09 -26.53
C ALA A 127 -20.66 -14.84 -27.33
N LEU A 128 -20.40 -13.58 -27.71
CA LEU A 128 -19.14 -13.18 -28.35
C LEU A 128 -17.95 -13.39 -27.41
N GLN A 129 -18.08 -13.03 -26.13
CA GLN A 129 -17.03 -13.24 -25.13
C GLN A 129 -16.68 -14.73 -25.01
N GLU A 130 -17.69 -15.59 -24.89
CA GLU A 130 -17.52 -17.05 -24.76
C GLU A 130 -16.91 -17.68 -26.02
N ALA A 131 -17.36 -17.27 -27.21
CA ALA A 131 -16.88 -17.80 -28.48
C ALA A 131 -15.42 -17.45 -28.79
N VAL A 132 -14.96 -16.29 -28.32
CA VAL A 132 -13.62 -15.76 -28.64
C VAL A 132 -12.58 -16.21 -27.60
N GLY A 133 -13.01 -16.45 -26.36
CA GLY A 133 -12.16 -16.98 -25.29
C GLY A 133 -10.86 -16.16 -25.12
N PRO A 134 -9.67 -16.77 -25.29
CA PRO A 134 -8.38 -16.09 -25.06
C PRO A 134 -8.12 -14.83 -25.89
N GLN A 135 -8.77 -14.68 -27.05
CA GLN A 135 -8.62 -13.51 -27.91
C GLN A 135 -9.67 -12.42 -27.64
N GLY A 136 -10.49 -12.63 -26.61
CA GLY A 136 -11.67 -11.84 -26.31
C GLY A 136 -11.39 -10.77 -25.27
N PHE A 137 -12.34 -10.61 -24.37
CA PHE A 137 -12.36 -9.57 -23.36
C PHE A 137 -12.95 -10.09 -22.05
N SER A 138 -12.63 -9.42 -20.95
CA SER A 138 -13.34 -9.51 -19.69
C SER A 138 -14.40 -8.41 -19.63
N LEU A 139 -15.48 -8.64 -18.89
CA LEU A 139 -16.52 -7.65 -18.67
C LEU A 139 -16.97 -7.69 -17.20
N LYS A 140 -17.14 -6.52 -16.58
CA LYS A 140 -17.75 -6.36 -15.26
C LYS A 140 -18.76 -5.22 -15.33
N LEU A 141 -19.87 -5.37 -14.61
CA LEU A 141 -20.87 -4.31 -14.45
C LEU A 141 -20.74 -3.74 -13.05
N VAL A 142 -20.55 -2.42 -12.95
CA VAL A 142 -20.57 -1.68 -11.69
C VAL A 142 -21.83 -0.81 -11.69
N ARG A 143 -22.59 -0.80 -10.61
CA ARG A 143 -23.76 0.06 -10.45
C ARG A 143 -23.63 0.89 -9.19
N GLU A 144 -24.28 2.04 -9.19
CA GLU A 144 -24.47 2.84 -7.98
C GLU A 144 -25.09 1.98 -6.87
N HIS A 145 -24.50 2.03 -5.68
CA HIS A 145 -25.00 1.34 -4.50
C HIS A 145 -26.24 2.09 -3.99
N GLU A 146 -27.37 1.39 -3.85
CA GLU A 146 -28.58 1.96 -3.23
C GLU A 146 -28.40 1.94 -1.71
N GLU A 147 -27.93 3.03 -1.11
CA GLU A 147 -28.00 3.17 0.34
C GLU A 147 -29.47 3.24 0.78
N SER A 148 -29.91 2.30 1.62
CA SER A 148 -31.11 2.46 2.42
C SER A 148 -30.84 3.51 3.50
N SER A 149 -30.97 4.79 3.18
CA SER A 149 -30.78 5.86 4.16
C SER A 149 -31.98 5.95 5.11
N ASP A 150 -31.81 5.48 6.35
CA ASP A 150 -32.71 5.74 7.50
C ASP A 150 -32.65 7.21 8.01
N PHE A 151 -32.01 8.11 7.26
CA PHE A 151 -31.93 9.53 7.58
C PHE A 151 -32.81 10.33 6.62
N GLU A 152 -33.93 10.85 7.14
CA GLU A 152 -34.73 11.87 6.47
C GLU A 152 -33.84 13.10 6.22
N HIS A 153 -33.32 13.22 4.99
CA HIS A 153 -32.77 14.48 4.48
C HIS A 153 -33.87 15.22 3.73
N GLY A 154 -33.95 16.52 4.02
CA GLY A 154 -35.03 17.40 3.61
C GLY A 154 -35.17 17.48 2.09
N ASP A 155 -36.41 17.74 1.68
CA ASP A 155 -36.86 17.94 0.31
C ASP A 155 -35.91 18.88 -0.48
N ASP A 156 -35.01 18.31 -1.30
CA ASP A 156 -34.36 18.90 -2.50
C ASP A 156 -33.06 18.14 -2.93
N GLU A 157 -32.96 16.82 -2.78
CA GLU A 157 -31.99 16.03 -3.58
C GLU A 157 -32.69 15.53 -4.84
N ASP A 158 -32.24 16.06 -6.00
CA ASP A 158 -32.63 15.59 -7.32
C ASP A 158 -32.56 14.07 -7.36
N ASN A 159 -33.70 13.42 -7.59
CA ASN A 159 -33.82 11.97 -7.78
C ASN A 159 -33.15 11.63 -9.13
N LEU A 160 -31.83 11.65 -9.15
CA LEU A 160 -30.99 11.40 -10.31
C LEU A 160 -31.24 9.96 -10.76
N PRO A 161 -31.30 9.71 -12.08
CA PRO A 161 -31.50 8.35 -12.56
C PRO A 161 -30.34 7.46 -12.13
N PRO A 162 -30.61 6.19 -11.76
CA PRO A 162 -29.57 5.27 -11.32
C PRO A 162 -28.56 5.08 -12.44
N ARG A 163 -27.27 5.09 -12.09
CA ARG A 163 -26.19 5.01 -13.07
C ARG A 163 -25.47 3.67 -12.99
N MET A 164 -25.05 3.19 -14.16
CA MET A 164 -24.36 1.92 -14.32
C MET A 164 -23.17 2.09 -15.25
N ALA A 165 -22.09 1.37 -14.97
CA ALA A 165 -20.88 1.31 -15.79
C ALA A 165 -20.62 -0.15 -16.21
N LEU A 166 -20.71 -0.43 -17.50
CA LEU A 166 -20.30 -1.71 -18.08
C LEU A 166 -18.88 -1.57 -18.62
N CYS A 167 -17.94 -2.20 -17.93
CA CYS A 167 -16.52 -2.09 -18.17
C CYS A 167 -16.01 -3.28 -18.99
N PHE A 168 -15.12 -3.01 -19.93
CA PHE A 168 -14.49 -4.02 -20.78
C PHE A 168 -12.98 -3.88 -20.76
N ALA A 169 -12.26 -4.99 -20.57
CA ALA A 169 -10.80 -5.08 -20.67
C ALA A 169 -10.38 -6.32 -21.47
N ARG A 170 -9.14 -6.41 -21.92
CA ARG A 170 -8.63 -7.60 -22.65
C ARG A 170 -8.76 -8.86 -21.78
N HIS A 171 -8.96 -10.03 -22.40
CA HIS A 171 -9.26 -11.29 -21.69
C HIS A 171 -8.29 -11.64 -20.55
N ASP A 172 -6.99 -11.36 -20.73
CA ASP A 172 -5.94 -11.62 -19.74
C ASP A 172 -5.79 -10.49 -18.71
N ARG A 173 -6.72 -9.53 -18.68
CA ARG A 173 -6.72 -8.37 -17.79
C ARG A 173 -8.00 -8.33 -16.98
N GLU A 174 -7.85 -7.90 -15.74
CA GLU A 174 -8.96 -7.66 -14.83
C GLU A 174 -9.41 -6.21 -14.90
N VAL A 175 -10.72 -5.99 -14.86
CA VAL A 175 -11.33 -4.65 -14.79
C VAL A 175 -11.06 -4.05 -13.40
N ASN A 176 -10.62 -2.79 -13.37
CA ASN A 176 -10.53 -2.00 -12.16
C ASN A 176 -11.87 -1.31 -11.87
N GLU A 177 -12.54 -1.75 -10.82
CA GLU A 177 -13.85 -1.23 -10.39
C GLU A 177 -13.75 0.21 -9.87
N LEU A 178 -12.63 0.58 -9.22
CA LEU A 178 -12.41 1.94 -8.75
C LEU A 178 -12.34 2.95 -9.88
N ALA A 179 -11.80 2.54 -11.04
CA ALA A 179 -11.75 3.38 -12.23
C ALA A 179 -13.16 3.67 -12.82
N ALA A 180 -14.17 2.87 -12.44
CA ALA A 180 -15.56 3.05 -12.86
C ALA A 180 -16.36 3.98 -11.93
N LYS A 181 -15.91 4.20 -10.68
CA LYS A 181 -16.59 5.06 -9.68
C LYS A 181 -17.01 6.44 -10.22
N PRO A 182 -16.16 7.18 -10.97
CA PRO A 182 -16.55 8.50 -11.49
C PRO A 182 -17.76 8.50 -12.43
N PHE A 183 -18.15 7.34 -12.97
CA PHE A 183 -19.24 7.19 -13.94
C PHE A 183 -20.57 6.78 -13.30
N ILE A 184 -20.55 6.13 -12.14
CA ILE A 184 -21.77 5.66 -11.46
C ILE A 184 -22.31 6.66 -10.44
N GLY A 185 -21.50 7.61 -9.96
CA GLY A 185 -21.92 8.47 -8.85
C GLY A 185 -21.94 7.70 -7.52
N GLY A 186 -21.62 8.40 -6.43
CA GLY A 186 -21.48 7.78 -5.10
C GLY A 186 -20.04 7.38 -4.74
N ASP A 187 -19.84 7.08 -3.44
CA ASP A 187 -18.56 6.66 -2.87
C ASP A 187 -18.33 5.12 -3.06
N GLU A 188 -19.41 4.35 -3.26
CA GLU A 188 -19.43 2.90 -3.40
C GLU A 188 -20.27 2.44 -4.62
N GLY A 189 -19.94 1.27 -5.17
CA GLY A 189 -20.70 0.66 -6.26
C GLY A 189 -20.74 -0.86 -6.15
N ASP A 190 -21.89 -1.46 -6.43
CA ASP A 190 -22.05 -2.91 -6.47
C ASP A 190 -21.42 -3.46 -7.74
N VAL A 191 -20.63 -4.52 -7.58
CA VAL A 191 -19.91 -5.17 -8.67
C VAL A 191 -20.59 -6.48 -9.02
N ILE A 192 -20.89 -6.65 -10.31
CA ILE A 192 -21.51 -7.84 -10.86
C ILE A 192 -20.58 -8.43 -11.91
N GLU A 193 -20.09 -9.64 -11.63
CA GLU A 193 -19.23 -10.42 -12.52
C GLU A 193 -19.97 -11.54 -13.26
N ASN A 194 -21.15 -11.94 -12.77
CA ASN A 194 -21.89 -13.03 -13.38
C ASN A 194 -22.57 -12.58 -14.67
N ASN A 195 -22.10 -13.07 -15.81
CA ASN A 195 -22.62 -12.75 -17.15
C ASN A 195 -24.14 -12.88 -17.28
N THR A 196 -24.77 -13.88 -16.65
CA THR A 196 -26.24 -14.06 -16.72
C THR A 196 -26.95 -12.93 -15.99
N LYS A 197 -26.49 -12.58 -14.78
CA LYS A 197 -27.02 -11.44 -14.03
C LYS A 197 -26.82 -10.12 -14.76
N ILE A 198 -25.65 -9.90 -15.37
CA ILE A 198 -25.36 -8.70 -16.16
C ILE A 198 -26.36 -8.54 -17.30
N VAL A 199 -26.58 -9.61 -18.07
CA VAL A 199 -27.58 -9.61 -19.16
C VAL A 199 -28.98 -9.32 -18.64
N GLU A 200 -29.40 -9.97 -17.55
CA GLU A 200 -30.72 -9.76 -16.95
C GLU A 200 -30.92 -8.31 -16.50
N MET A 201 -29.92 -7.73 -15.84
CA MET A 201 -29.97 -6.35 -15.36
C MET A 201 -30.00 -5.35 -16.51
N LEU A 202 -29.18 -5.53 -17.55
CA LEU A 202 -29.14 -4.64 -18.71
C LEU A 202 -30.39 -4.77 -19.59
N ALA A 203 -30.98 -5.96 -19.69
CA ALA A 203 -32.21 -6.19 -20.44
C ALA A 203 -33.45 -5.58 -19.76
N ASN A 204 -33.45 -5.54 -18.42
CA ASN A 204 -34.52 -4.98 -17.59
C ASN A 204 -34.21 -3.54 -17.13
N ARG A 205 -33.20 -2.90 -17.71
CA ARG A 205 -32.76 -1.54 -17.34
C ARG A 205 -33.90 -0.54 -17.53
N ASP A 206 -34.09 0.35 -16.55
CA ASP A 206 -34.96 1.51 -16.71
C ASP A 206 -34.45 2.37 -17.88
N GLN A 207 -35.37 2.85 -18.71
CA GLN A 207 -35.05 3.72 -19.83
C GLN A 207 -34.50 5.08 -19.38
N ALA A 208 -34.79 5.50 -18.15
CA ALA A 208 -34.22 6.70 -17.54
C ALA A 208 -32.79 6.49 -17.00
N ALA A 209 -32.39 5.24 -16.70
CA ALA A 209 -31.09 4.92 -16.12
C ALA A 209 -29.93 5.16 -17.10
N GLU A 210 -28.88 5.81 -16.61
CA GLU A 210 -27.68 6.11 -17.39
C GLU A 210 -26.76 4.88 -17.45
N LEU A 211 -26.38 4.48 -18.67
CA LEU A 211 -25.42 3.39 -18.90
C LEU A 211 -24.13 3.92 -19.52
N HIS A 212 -23.02 3.77 -18.81
CA HIS A 212 -21.69 4.08 -19.31
C HIS A 212 -21.00 2.81 -19.80
N LEU A 213 -20.68 2.76 -21.08
CA LEU A 213 -19.84 1.74 -21.69
C LEU A 213 -18.39 2.18 -21.60
N LEU A 214 -17.60 1.51 -20.76
CA LEU A 214 -16.21 1.86 -20.47
C LEU A 214 -15.27 0.89 -21.17
N LEU A 215 -14.59 1.35 -22.23
CA LEU A 215 -13.66 0.54 -23.01
C LEU A 215 -12.22 0.82 -22.58
N ASP A 216 -11.53 -0.21 -22.08
CA ASP A 216 -10.12 -0.09 -21.70
C ASP A 216 -9.20 -0.03 -22.93
N ASP A 217 -8.11 0.72 -22.81
CA ASP A 217 -7.10 0.87 -23.86
C ASP A 217 -6.47 -0.45 -24.35
N SER A 218 -6.49 -1.52 -23.55
CA SER A 218 -6.07 -2.86 -23.95
C SER A 218 -6.88 -3.45 -25.10
N LEU A 219 -8.08 -2.93 -25.35
CA LEU A 219 -8.98 -3.37 -26.42
C LEU A 219 -8.68 -2.72 -27.79
N LYS A 220 -7.64 -1.89 -27.89
CA LYS A 220 -7.29 -1.20 -29.14
C LYS A 220 -6.70 -2.12 -30.22
N HIS A 221 -6.38 -3.38 -29.89
CA HIS A 221 -5.91 -4.35 -30.87
C HIS A 221 -7.02 -4.75 -31.88
N ASP A 222 -6.63 -4.95 -33.15
CA ASP A 222 -7.57 -5.21 -34.24
C ASP A 222 -7.84 -6.71 -34.46
N THR A 223 -8.41 -7.37 -33.45
CA THR A 223 -9.04 -8.68 -33.69
C THR A 223 -10.48 -8.47 -34.19
N PRO A 224 -11.02 -9.34 -35.07
CA PRO A 224 -12.37 -9.21 -35.59
C PRO A 224 -13.45 -9.10 -34.50
N ALA A 225 -13.29 -9.83 -33.40
CA ALA A 225 -14.17 -9.74 -32.24
C ALA A 225 -14.15 -8.38 -31.56
N LEU A 226 -12.95 -7.82 -31.31
CA LEU A 226 -12.80 -6.51 -30.68
C LEU A 226 -13.25 -5.38 -31.60
N VAL A 227 -13.03 -5.49 -32.91
CA VAL A 227 -13.63 -4.57 -33.90
C VAL A 227 -15.15 -4.61 -33.82
N GLY A 228 -15.74 -5.82 -33.78
CA GLY A 228 -17.19 -6.01 -33.63
C GLY A 228 -17.75 -5.39 -32.35
N LEU A 229 -17.10 -5.65 -31.21
CA LEU A 229 -17.47 -5.07 -29.92
C LEU A 229 -17.41 -3.54 -29.93
N ARG A 230 -16.31 -2.95 -30.40
CA ARG A 230 -16.13 -1.49 -30.47
C ARG A 230 -17.21 -0.83 -31.34
N ALA A 231 -17.45 -1.38 -32.53
CA ALA A 231 -18.48 -0.89 -33.44
C ALA A 231 -19.89 -1.00 -32.83
N ALA A 232 -20.17 -2.08 -32.09
CA ALA A 232 -21.44 -2.24 -31.38
C ALA A 232 -21.62 -1.21 -30.27
N ALA A 233 -20.58 -0.98 -29.45
CA ALA A 233 -20.62 0.01 -28.37
C ALA A 233 -20.86 1.43 -28.91
N GLU A 234 -20.16 1.81 -29.99
CA GLU A 234 -20.36 3.09 -30.67
C GLU A 234 -21.75 3.24 -31.30
N SER A 235 -22.32 2.15 -31.82
CA SER A 235 -23.68 2.18 -32.36
C SER A 235 -24.70 2.36 -31.24
N LEU A 236 -24.56 1.62 -30.14
CA LEU A 236 -25.44 1.73 -28.98
C LEU A 236 -25.42 3.14 -28.38
N SER A 237 -24.23 3.74 -28.20
CA SER A 237 -24.12 5.10 -27.66
C SER A 237 -24.71 6.19 -28.57
N LYS A 238 -24.89 5.90 -29.87
CA LYS A 238 -25.53 6.82 -30.83
C LYS A 238 -27.05 6.63 -30.90
N GLN A 239 -27.52 5.39 -30.71
CA GLN A 239 -28.94 5.04 -30.84
C GLN A 239 -29.71 5.19 -29.52
N GLN A 240 -29.07 4.92 -28.38
CA GLN A 240 -29.69 4.98 -27.06
C GLN A 240 -29.34 6.30 -26.36
N LYS A 241 -30.37 7.07 -25.98
CA LYS A 241 -30.22 8.43 -25.43
C LYS A 241 -29.43 8.47 -24.10
N HIS A 242 -29.64 7.48 -23.24
CA HIS A 242 -29.03 7.35 -21.89
C HIS A 242 -27.91 6.31 -21.90
N THR A 243 -27.10 6.32 -22.97
CA THR A 243 -25.98 5.39 -23.12
C THR A 243 -24.78 6.14 -23.63
N HIS A 244 -23.74 6.16 -22.81
CA HIS A 244 -22.53 6.93 -23.03
C HIS A 244 -21.36 5.99 -23.26
N LEU A 245 -20.41 6.40 -24.08
CA LEU A 245 -19.20 5.64 -24.37
C LEU A 245 -17.98 6.44 -23.90
N ALA A 246 -17.09 5.80 -23.16
CA ALA A 246 -15.82 6.38 -22.75
C ALA A 246 -14.66 5.39 -22.96
N TRP A 247 -13.51 5.94 -23.35
CA TRP A 247 -12.24 5.22 -23.47
C TRP A 247 -11.30 5.66 -22.35
N GLY A 248 -10.51 4.74 -21.80
CA GLY A 248 -9.57 5.07 -20.74
C GLY A 248 -8.79 3.88 -20.17
N HIS A 249 -8.27 4.07 -18.97
CA HIS A 249 -7.60 3.04 -18.18
C HIS A 249 -8.60 2.46 -17.18
N PHE A 250 -9.21 1.32 -17.54
CA PHE A 250 -10.24 0.65 -16.75
C PHE A 250 -9.83 -0.76 -16.33
N ARG A 251 -8.57 -1.13 -16.52
CA ARG A 251 -7.99 -2.40 -16.03
C ARG A 251 -7.11 -2.16 -14.81
N LEU A 252 -6.93 -3.21 -14.01
CA LEU A 252 -5.86 -3.25 -13.02
C LEU A 252 -4.51 -3.33 -13.72
N ALA A 253 -3.55 -2.54 -13.25
CA ALA A 253 -2.16 -2.72 -13.63
C ALA A 253 -1.63 -4.05 -13.07
N GLN A 254 -0.61 -4.61 -13.69
CA GLN A 254 0.03 -5.83 -13.20
C GLN A 254 1.55 -5.78 -13.35
N ALA A 255 2.24 -6.70 -12.69
CA ALA A 255 3.67 -6.86 -12.87
C ALA A 255 4.05 -7.11 -14.35
N GLY A 256 5.09 -6.43 -14.82
CA GLY A 256 5.53 -6.46 -16.21
C GLY A 256 4.91 -5.39 -17.10
N ASP A 257 3.87 -4.67 -16.66
CA ASP A 257 3.44 -3.45 -17.34
C ASP A 257 4.53 -2.37 -17.25
N HIS A 258 4.59 -1.48 -18.24
CA HIS A 258 5.50 -0.34 -18.20
C HIS A 258 4.99 0.69 -17.17
N CYS A 259 5.89 1.29 -16.41
CA CYS A 259 5.53 2.33 -15.44
C CYS A 259 4.95 3.56 -16.15
N SER A 260 3.80 4.07 -15.69
CA SER A 260 3.12 5.25 -16.26
C SER A 260 3.93 6.54 -16.13
N ARG A 261 4.72 6.70 -15.05
CA ARG A 261 5.51 7.91 -14.81
C ARG A 261 6.73 8.05 -15.72
N CYS A 262 7.43 6.95 -16.02
CA CYS A 262 8.59 6.95 -16.91
C CYS A 262 8.30 6.37 -18.30
N ASN A 263 7.05 5.97 -18.55
CA ASN A 263 6.56 5.34 -19.78
C ASN A 263 7.42 4.15 -20.25
N GLY A 264 7.93 3.36 -19.29
CA GLY A 264 8.78 2.22 -19.57
C GLY A 264 10.24 2.52 -19.92
N GLY A 265 10.67 3.78 -19.90
CA GLY A 265 12.06 4.29 -20.07
C GLY A 265 13.15 3.26 -20.39
N ASP A 266 14.10 3.05 -19.49
CA ASP A 266 15.23 2.09 -19.61
C ASP A 266 14.79 0.60 -19.54
N GLY A 267 13.61 0.26 -20.09
CA GLY A 267 12.97 -1.05 -19.91
C GLY A 267 12.34 -1.23 -18.53
N ALA A 268 12.00 -0.12 -17.85
CA ALA A 268 11.46 -0.13 -16.51
C ALA A 268 10.01 -0.67 -16.50
N VAL A 269 9.76 -1.64 -15.62
CA VAL A 269 8.46 -2.30 -15.48
C VAL A 269 7.95 -2.14 -14.06
N LEU A 270 6.66 -2.38 -13.87
CA LEU A 270 6.07 -2.54 -12.55
C LEU A 270 6.42 -3.93 -12.00
N GLU A 271 6.88 -3.97 -10.77
CA GLU A 271 7.17 -5.18 -9.99
C GLU A 271 6.11 -5.34 -8.90
N ASP A 272 5.67 -6.58 -8.69
CA ASP A 272 4.80 -6.93 -7.57
C ASP A 272 5.61 -7.05 -6.28
N LYS A 273 5.12 -6.41 -5.23
CA LYS A 273 5.69 -6.43 -3.88
C LYS A 273 4.57 -6.55 -2.86
N ARG A 274 4.88 -7.19 -1.74
CA ARG A 274 3.99 -7.29 -0.58
C ARG A 274 4.42 -6.30 0.50
N GLY A 275 3.46 -5.69 1.17
CA GLY A 275 3.72 -4.70 2.19
C GLY A 275 2.73 -4.73 3.34
N ILE A 276 3.22 -4.41 4.53
CA ILE A 276 2.40 -4.18 5.72
C ILE A 276 2.17 -2.68 5.84
N GLU A 277 0.94 -2.22 5.61
CA GLU A 277 0.56 -0.81 5.79
C GLU A 277 0.75 -0.38 7.25
N VAL A 278 1.70 0.52 7.52
CA VAL A 278 1.99 1.04 8.86
C VAL A 278 1.52 2.47 9.07
N GLY A 279 1.10 3.16 8.01
CA GLY A 279 0.52 4.49 8.10
C GLY A 279 -0.12 4.94 6.80
N HIS A 280 -1.00 5.94 6.93
CA HIS A 280 -1.82 6.44 5.84
C HIS A 280 -2.01 7.94 6.00
N VAL A 281 -1.84 8.69 4.92
CA VAL A 281 -2.02 10.14 4.89
C VAL A 281 -3.05 10.54 3.83
N PHE A 282 -4.07 11.28 4.27
CA PHE A 282 -5.20 11.72 3.45
C PHE A 282 -5.31 13.23 3.43
N TYR A 283 -5.58 13.78 2.26
CA TYR A 283 -6.19 15.10 2.13
C TYR A 283 -7.71 14.94 1.99
N LEU A 284 -8.46 15.36 3.01
CA LEU A 284 -9.91 15.18 3.11
C LEU A 284 -10.69 16.33 2.44
N GLY A 285 -10.01 17.45 2.19
CA GLY A 285 -10.62 18.70 1.76
C GLY A 285 -11.73 19.12 2.73
N GLN A 286 -12.90 19.42 2.17
CA GLN A 286 -14.04 19.94 2.93
C GLN A 286 -15.13 18.88 3.21
N LYS A 287 -14.83 17.58 3.01
CA LYS A 287 -15.82 16.49 3.16
C LYS A 287 -16.49 16.50 4.52
N TYR A 288 -15.72 16.77 5.59
CA TYR A 288 -16.23 16.80 6.97
C TYR A 288 -16.55 18.21 7.47
N SER A 289 -15.77 19.22 7.07
CA SER A 289 -15.97 20.58 7.57
C SER A 289 -17.30 21.19 7.13
N LYS A 290 -17.79 20.87 5.92
CA LYS A 290 -19.09 21.32 5.42
C LYS A 290 -20.27 20.76 6.24
N PRO A 291 -20.46 19.43 6.38
CA PRO A 291 -21.58 18.89 7.17
C PRO A 291 -21.57 19.32 8.63
N PHE A 292 -20.38 19.42 9.25
CA PHE A 292 -20.27 19.81 10.66
C PHE A 292 -20.28 21.33 10.91
N GLY A 293 -20.31 22.15 9.86
CA GLY A 293 -20.26 23.61 9.98
C GLY A 293 -18.94 24.14 10.58
N ALA A 294 -17.84 23.42 10.39
CA ALA A 294 -16.52 23.80 10.89
C ALA A 294 -15.89 24.86 9.95
N THR A 295 -16.06 26.13 10.30
CA THR A 295 -15.66 27.28 9.45
C THR A 295 -14.68 28.21 10.13
N TYR A 296 -13.84 28.90 9.35
CA TYR A 296 -13.10 30.08 9.78
C TYR A 296 -13.69 31.36 9.16
N THR A 297 -13.31 32.52 9.69
CA THR A 297 -13.75 33.82 9.17
C THR A 297 -12.57 34.57 8.54
N ASP A 298 -12.76 35.07 7.32
CA ASP A 298 -11.75 35.86 6.63
C ASP A 298 -11.75 37.34 7.11
N ALA A 299 -10.79 38.13 6.61
CA ALA A 299 -10.68 39.56 6.94
C ALA A 299 -11.89 40.41 6.47
N LYS A 300 -12.78 39.85 5.64
CA LYS A 300 -14.01 40.49 5.14
C LYS A 300 -15.27 40.00 5.87
N ASN A 301 -15.13 39.24 6.95
CA ASN A 301 -16.22 38.61 7.71
C ASN A 301 -17.01 37.53 6.95
N ASN A 302 -16.47 36.96 5.88
CA ASN A 302 -17.09 35.78 5.24
C ASN A 302 -16.68 34.51 5.97
N LYS A 303 -17.61 33.56 6.10
CA LYS A 303 -17.36 32.23 6.65
C LYS A 303 -16.97 31.27 5.53
N HIS A 304 -15.87 30.56 5.73
CA HIS A 304 -15.38 29.54 4.81
C HIS A 304 -15.18 28.22 5.56
N PRO A 305 -15.59 27.06 5.01
CA PRO A 305 -15.29 25.76 5.60
C PRO A 305 -13.77 25.54 5.64
N LEU A 306 -13.31 24.84 6.67
CA LEU A 306 -11.90 24.48 6.82
C LEU A 306 -11.50 23.40 5.81
N GLU A 307 -10.29 23.48 5.28
CA GLU A 307 -9.65 22.35 4.59
C GLU A 307 -9.06 21.41 5.63
N MET A 308 -9.21 20.10 5.42
CA MET A 308 -8.83 19.10 6.42
C MET A 308 -7.86 18.07 5.85
N GLY A 309 -6.91 17.64 6.68
CA GLY A 309 -6.06 16.48 6.46
C GLY A 309 -6.19 15.49 7.62
N CYS A 310 -6.00 14.20 7.34
CA CYS A 310 -5.95 13.15 8.36
C CYS A 310 -4.73 12.26 8.12
N PHE A 311 -4.01 11.97 9.19
CA PHE A 311 -2.73 11.28 9.14
C PHE A 311 -2.71 10.21 10.23
N GLY A 312 -2.71 8.94 9.83
CA GLY A 312 -2.69 7.79 10.71
C GLY A 312 -1.33 7.09 10.71
N LEU A 313 -0.86 6.68 11.89
CA LEU A 313 0.29 5.79 12.02
C LEU A 313 -0.06 4.66 13.01
N GLY A 314 0.03 3.43 12.53
CA GLY A 314 -0.26 2.22 13.30
C GLY A 314 0.86 1.89 14.28
N VAL A 315 0.99 2.63 15.39
CA VAL A 315 2.11 2.46 16.35
C VAL A 315 2.31 1.00 16.81
N SER A 316 1.24 0.29 17.17
CA SER A 316 1.34 -1.12 17.58
C SER A 316 1.67 -2.05 16.40
N ARG A 317 1.10 -1.78 15.22
CA ARG A 317 1.38 -2.54 13.99
C ARG A 317 2.84 -2.35 13.54
N LEU A 318 3.39 -1.15 13.72
CA LEU A 318 4.77 -0.81 13.40
C LEU A 318 5.78 -1.66 14.18
N VAL A 319 5.48 -2.01 15.43
CA VAL A 319 6.35 -2.91 16.22
C VAL A 319 6.42 -4.29 15.56
N ALA A 320 5.27 -4.87 15.20
CA ALA A 320 5.24 -6.17 14.51
C ALA A 320 5.89 -6.10 13.12
N ALA A 321 5.59 -5.05 12.34
CA ALA A 321 6.18 -4.85 11.03
C ALA A 321 7.71 -4.68 11.08
N ALA A 322 8.24 -4.04 12.13
CA ALA A 322 9.68 -3.92 12.33
C ALA A 322 10.35 -5.28 12.61
N VAL A 323 9.66 -6.18 13.34
CA VAL A 323 10.14 -7.56 13.56
C VAL A 323 10.11 -8.35 12.25
N GLU A 324 9.00 -8.29 11.51
CA GLU A 324 8.88 -8.97 10.22
C GLU A 324 9.97 -8.52 9.23
N ALA A 325 10.28 -7.22 9.20
CA ALA A 325 11.34 -6.69 8.34
C ALA A 325 12.77 -6.98 8.84
N SER A 326 12.95 -7.37 10.11
CA SER A 326 14.26 -7.47 10.73
C SER A 326 14.32 -8.59 11.77
N HIS A 327 14.42 -9.82 11.28
CA HIS A 327 14.61 -11.03 12.07
C HIS A 327 15.48 -12.05 11.31
N ASP A 328 15.92 -13.08 12.02
CA ASP A 328 16.55 -14.27 11.46
C ASP A 328 16.07 -15.54 12.20
N ASP A 329 16.67 -16.69 11.88
CA ASP A 329 16.34 -17.98 12.50
C ASP A 329 16.55 -18.04 14.03
N HIS A 330 17.28 -17.07 14.61
CA HIS A 330 17.59 -17.01 16.04
C HIS A 330 16.69 -16.05 16.81
N GLY A 331 16.03 -15.11 16.13
CA GLY A 331 15.08 -14.19 16.76
C GLY A 331 15.06 -12.80 16.12
N ILE A 332 14.68 -11.82 16.94
CA ILE A 332 14.48 -10.45 16.49
C ILE A 332 15.83 -9.74 16.29
N ALA A 333 15.92 -8.85 15.31
CA ALA A 333 17.02 -7.91 15.14
C ALA A 333 16.47 -6.48 15.12
N TRP A 334 16.26 -5.87 16.30
CA TRP A 334 15.61 -4.57 16.39
C TRP A 334 16.41 -3.45 15.71
N PRO A 335 15.75 -2.48 15.06
CA PRO A 335 16.31 -1.15 14.93
C PRO A 335 16.58 -0.58 16.32
N THR A 336 17.79 -0.09 16.56
CA THR A 336 18.25 0.31 17.90
C THR A 336 17.35 1.35 18.57
N GLU A 337 16.74 2.24 17.80
CA GLU A 337 15.83 3.29 18.29
C GLU A 337 14.55 2.76 18.96
N ILE A 338 14.15 1.52 18.66
CA ILE A 338 12.93 0.89 19.22
C ILE A 338 13.22 -0.41 19.95
N ALA A 339 14.50 -0.76 20.11
CA ALA A 339 14.89 -1.91 20.91
C ALA A 339 14.45 -1.70 22.37
N PRO A 340 13.99 -2.75 23.08
CA PRO A 340 13.56 -2.62 24.47
C PRO A 340 14.70 -2.14 25.38
N TYR A 341 15.91 -2.59 25.08
CA TYR A 341 17.17 -2.10 25.62
C TYR A 341 18.21 -2.19 24.50
N LYS A 342 19.08 -1.18 24.37
CA LYS A 342 20.11 -1.14 23.33
C LYS A 342 21.28 -2.07 23.66
N VAL A 343 21.65 -2.15 24.94
CA VAL A 343 22.81 -2.92 25.41
C VAL A 343 22.40 -3.88 26.50
N LEU A 344 22.62 -5.17 26.28
CA LEU A 344 22.56 -6.20 27.30
C LEU A 344 23.96 -6.51 27.82
N VAL A 345 24.20 -6.30 29.11
CA VAL A 345 25.42 -6.76 29.79
C VAL A 345 25.10 -8.06 30.52
N MET A 346 25.95 -9.09 30.37
CA MET A 346 25.74 -10.36 31.04
C MET A 346 27.04 -10.99 31.53
N SER A 347 26.94 -11.68 32.67
CA SER A 347 27.97 -12.58 33.16
C SER A 347 27.71 -14.01 32.70
N ILE A 348 28.76 -14.69 32.21
CA ILE A 348 28.75 -16.10 31.84
C ILE A 348 29.76 -16.86 32.69
N GLY A 349 29.28 -17.87 33.42
CA GLY A 349 30.11 -18.73 34.27
C GLY A 349 30.43 -18.18 35.66
N GLY A 350 29.81 -17.06 36.05
CA GLY A 350 29.82 -16.59 37.44
C GLY A 350 29.12 -17.59 38.36
N LYS A 351 29.76 -17.94 39.48
CA LYS A 351 29.22 -18.98 40.40
C LYS A 351 28.32 -18.42 41.51
N LYS A 352 28.38 -17.12 41.73
CA LYS A 352 27.70 -16.37 42.79
C LYS A 352 27.72 -14.88 42.45
N GLN A 353 26.94 -14.08 43.19
CA GLN A 353 26.78 -12.66 42.92
C GLN A 353 28.05 -11.83 43.16
N ASP A 354 28.87 -12.23 44.14
CA ASP A 354 30.15 -11.60 44.50
C ASP A 354 31.34 -12.15 43.71
N ASP A 355 31.11 -13.01 42.72
CA ASP A 355 32.16 -13.50 41.82
C ASP A 355 32.73 -12.34 40.97
N PRO A 356 34.04 -12.31 40.68
CA PRO A 356 34.65 -11.25 39.89
C PRO A 356 33.96 -11.01 38.55
N VAL A 357 33.50 -12.06 37.86
CA VAL A 357 32.80 -11.93 36.58
C VAL A 357 31.46 -11.22 36.74
N SER A 358 30.70 -11.58 37.77
CA SER A 358 29.41 -10.94 38.10
C SER A 358 29.58 -9.49 38.53
N GLN A 359 30.59 -9.19 39.35
CA GLN A 359 30.89 -7.84 39.81
C GLN A 359 31.36 -6.94 38.67
N THR A 360 32.20 -7.44 37.76
CA THR A 360 32.61 -6.70 36.56
C THR A 360 31.42 -6.43 35.64
N ALA A 361 30.54 -7.40 35.41
CA ALA A 361 29.32 -7.17 34.61
C ALA A 361 28.44 -6.06 35.23
N TRP A 362 28.28 -6.06 36.56
CA TRP A 362 27.56 -5.01 37.28
C TRP A 362 28.21 -3.63 37.12
N GLN A 363 29.54 -3.55 37.24
CA GLN A 363 30.30 -2.30 37.08
C GLN A 363 30.19 -1.76 35.65
N ILE A 364 30.35 -2.62 34.64
CA ILE A 364 30.18 -2.25 33.23
C ILE A 364 28.77 -1.72 32.97
N ALA A 365 27.73 -2.44 33.42
CA ALA A 365 26.36 -2.00 33.24
C ALA A 365 26.12 -0.63 33.90
N GLY A 366 26.63 -0.42 35.13
CA GLY A 366 26.54 0.86 35.81
C GLY A 366 27.28 1.99 35.10
N GLN A 367 28.45 1.72 34.51
CA GLN A 367 29.22 2.70 33.75
C GLN A 367 28.50 3.09 32.45
N LEU A 368 27.96 2.12 31.71
CA LEU A 368 27.22 2.38 30.48
C LEU A 368 25.89 3.09 30.75
N ALA A 369 25.24 2.77 31.87
CA ALA A 369 23.97 3.36 32.30
C ALA A 369 24.13 4.70 33.03
N SER A 370 25.36 5.23 33.18
CA SER A 370 25.64 6.41 34.00
C SER A 370 25.03 7.71 33.43
N GLY A 371 24.71 7.72 32.14
CA GLY A 371 24.32 8.92 31.38
C GLY A 371 25.51 9.75 30.89
N GLU A 372 26.74 9.34 31.18
CA GLU A 372 27.96 10.00 30.68
C GLU A 372 28.42 9.43 29.33
N VAL A 373 27.93 8.24 28.95
CA VAL A 373 28.23 7.62 27.65
C VAL A 373 27.25 8.15 26.61
N ALA A 374 27.77 8.85 25.61
CA ALA A 374 26.95 9.42 24.54
C ALA A 374 26.07 8.34 23.87
N GLY A 375 24.78 8.66 23.68
CA GLY A 375 23.78 7.79 23.05
C GLY A 375 23.18 6.70 23.92
N LEU A 376 23.68 6.52 25.14
CA LEU A 376 23.10 5.62 26.14
C LEU A 376 22.50 6.42 27.30
N VAL A 377 21.25 6.14 27.60
CA VAL A 377 20.62 6.53 28.87
C VAL A 377 20.52 5.34 29.80
N ARG A 378 20.19 5.59 31.07
CA ARG A 378 20.02 4.53 32.07
C ARG A 378 19.08 3.41 31.60
N ASP A 379 17.99 3.76 30.94
CA ASP A 379 16.97 2.82 30.49
C ASP A 379 17.35 2.07 29.20
N ASP A 380 18.50 2.38 28.58
CA ASP A 380 19.00 1.65 27.39
C ASP A 380 19.83 0.41 27.77
N VAL A 381 20.22 0.25 29.04
CA VAL A 381 21.17 -0.79 29.47
C VAL A 381 20.48 -1.78 30.40
N LEU A 382 20.48 -3.04 30.00
CA LEU A 382 19.98 -4.16 30.80
C LEU A 382 21.15 -5.00 31.34
N LEU A 383 21.03 -5.44 32.59
CA LEU A 383 21.96 -6.39 33.19
C LEU A 383 21.24 -7.74 33.39
N ASP A 384 21.78 -8.80 32.79
CA ASP A 384 21.36 -10.17 33.12
C ASP A 384 22.22 -10.73 34.26
N ASP A 385 21.75 -10.51 35.50
CA ASP A 385 22.37 -10.93 36.75
C ASP A 385 21.97 -12.34 37.21
N ARG A 386 21.24 -13.10 36.38
CA ARG A 386 20.81 -14.47 36.65
C ARG A 386 22.00 -15.43 36.57
N TRP A 387 22.80 -15.50 37.62
CA TRP A 387 24.02 -16.33 37.70
C TRP A 387 23.74 -17.83 37.84
N ARG A 388 22.50 -18.21 38.18
CA ARG A 388 22.06 -19.61 38.27
C ARG A 388 21.69 -20.20 36.90
N GLU A 389 21.44 -19.35 35.91
CA GLU A 389 21.05 -19.78 34.57
C GLU A 389 22.25 -20.30 33.78
N SER A 390 21.97 -21.27 32.90
CA SER A 390 23.02 -21.86 32.07
C SER A 390 23.51 -20.83 31.03
N PRO A 391 24.81 -20.83 30.66
CA PRO A 391 25.31 -19.96 29.60
C PRO A 391 24.52 -20.07 28.29
N GLY A 392 24.16 -21.29 27.90
CA GLY A 392 23.40 -21.53 26.67
C GLY A 392 22.00 -20.91 26.72
N SER A 393 21.30 -21.02 27.86
CA SER A 393 19.98 -20.42 28.06
C SER A 393 20.03 -18.90 27.95
N LYS A 394 20.99 -18.26 28.62
CA LYS A 394 21.14 -16.79 28.59
C LYS A 394 21.43 -16.28 27.18
N LEU A 395 22.33 -16.97 26.45
CA LEU A 395 22.67 -16.61 25.09
C LEU A 395 21.47 -16.76 24.14
N ALA A 396 20.78 -17.91 24.18
CA ALA A 396 19.62 -18.16 23.34
C ALA A 396 18.46 -17.18 23.61
N GLU A 397 18.16 -16.90 24.88
CA GLU A 397 17.12 -15.94 25.25
C GLU A 397 17.46 -14.52 24.79
N SER A 398 18.72 -14.10 24.94
CA SER A 398 19.14 -12.76 24.49
C SER A 398 19.12 -12.60 22.96
N GLU A 399 19.40 -13.67 22.21
CA GLU A 399 19.30 -13.68 20.74
C GLU A 399 17.83 -13.65 20.29
N LEU A 400 16.97 -14.39 20.99
CA LEU A 400 15.53 -14.40 20.75
C LEU A 400 14.90 -13.02 20.96
N ILE A 401 15.23 -12.36 22.08
CA ILE A 401 14.72 -11.02 22.40
C ILE A 401 15.32 -9.96 21.46
N GLY A 402 16.56 -10.13 21.03
CA GLY A 402 17.14 -9.35 19.94
C GLY A 402 17.84 -8.06 20.33
N TYR A 403 18.45 -7.99 21.52
CA TYR A 403 19.18 -6.79 21.96
C TYR A 403 20.26 -6.38 20.96
N PRO A 404 20.28 -5.13 20.44
CA PRO A 404 21.21 -4.69 19.40
C PRO A 404 22.68 -4.98 19.72
N TYR A 405 23.08 -4.76 20.98
CA TYR A 405 24.42 -5.05 21.46
C TYR A 405 24.39 -5.93 22.70
N ARG A 406 25.25 -6.95 22.72
CA ARG A 406 25.44 -7.85 23.86
C ARG A 406 26.88 -7.79 24.34
N VAL A 407 27.09 -7.40 25.59
CA VAL A 407 28.39 -7.39 26.27
C VAL A 407 28.48 -8.59 27.20
N VAL A 408 29.39 -9.52 26.89
CA VAL A 408 29.58 -10.76 27.63
C VAL A 408 30.87 -10.70 28.44
N VAL A 409 30.71 -10.78 29.76
CA VAL A 409 31.82 -10.96 30.70
C VAL A 409 31.91 -12.46 31.03
N GLY A 410 33.00 -13.11 30.62
CA GLY A 410 33.14 -14.56 30.75
C GLY A 410 34.57 -15.02 31.00
N LYS A 411 34.90 -16.25 30.57
CA LYS A 411 36.23 -16.84 30.79
C LYS A 411 37.37 -16.01 30.22
N ARG A 412 37.15 -15.33 29.10
CA ARG A 412 38.18 -14.50 28.45
C ARG A 412 38.55 -13.30 29.31
N PHE A 413 37.58 -12.70 30.00
CA PHE A 413 37.84 -11.64 30.97
C PHE A 413 38.78 -12.13 32.09
N THR A 414 38.53 -13.31 32.65
CA THR A 414 39.37 -13.87 33.73
C THR A 414 40.80 -14.21 33.31
N LYS A 415 41.06 -14.39 32.01
CA LYS A 415 42.38 -14.77 31.47
C LYS A 415 43.15 -13.62 30.83
N GLU A 416 42.43 -12.76 30.12
CA GLU A 416 42.98 -11.74 29.22
C GLU A 416 42.51 -10.32 29.59
N GLY A 417 41.55 -10.17 30.51
CA GLY A 417 40.94 -8.87 30.84
C GLY A 417 39.96 -8.35 29.78
N LEU A 418 39.63 -9.15 28.77
CA LEU A 418 38.76 -8.74 27.65
C LEU A 418 37.31 -9.21 27.83
N VAL A 419 36.38 -8.35 27.43
CA VAL A 419 34.96 -8.67 27.26
C VAL A 419 34.62 -8.84 25.78
N GLU A 420 33.59 -9.62 25.48
CA GLU A 420 33.07 -9.79 24.12
C GLU A 420 31.88 -8.85 23.92
N VAL A 421 31.94 -8.00 22.91
CA VAL A 421 30.80 -7.21 22.42
C VAL A 421 30.33 -7.83 21.12
N GLN A 422 29.06 -8.21 21.05
CA GLN A 422 28.44 -8.72 19.84
C GLN A 422 27.36 -7.79 19.35
N THR A 423 27.35 -7.54 18.04
CA THR A 423 26.27 -6.83 17.34
C THR A 423 25.23 -7.84 16.84
N ARG A 424 23.98 -7.71 17.23
CA ARG A 424 22.91 -8.68 16.92
C ARG A 424 22.60 -8.79 15.43
N ALA A 425 22.58 -7.67 14.72
CA ALA A 425 22.21 -7.63 13.30
C ALA A 425 23.23 -8.32 12.38
N THR A 426 24.52 -8.25 12.72
CA THR A 426 25.62 -8.82 11.89
C THR A 426 26.23 -10.08 12.50
N MET A 427 25.92 -10.36 13.77
CA MET A 427 26.55 -11.38 14.61
C MET A 427 28.07 -11.21 14.80
N GLU A 428 28.64 -10.08 14.37
CA GLU A 428 30.05 -9.75 14.52
C GLU A 428 30.43 -9.59 15.98
N LYS A 429 31.66 -10.01 16.31
CA LYS A 429 32.20 -10.01 17.67
C LYS A 429 33.47 -9.19 17.73
N THR A 430 33.49 -8.27 18.68
CA THR A 430 34.65 -7.43 19.00
C THR A 430 35.08 -7.71 20.44
N PHE A 431 36.38 -7.74 20.70
CA PHE A 431 36.92 -7.97 22.04
C PHE A 431 37.59 -6.69 22.52
N LEU A 432 37.16 -6.20 23.69
CA LEU A 432 37.55 -4.90 24.23
C LEU A 432 37.90 -5.03 25.72
N THR A 433 38.68 -4.11 26.27
CA THR A 433 38.77 -3.97 27.73
C THR A 433 37.53 -3.23 28.26
N PRO A 434 37.15 -3.40 29.54
CA PRO A 434 36.03 -2.66 30.13
C PRO A 434 36.13 -1.14 29.97
N GLU A 435 37.35 -0.59 30.02
CA GLU A 435 37.64 0.84 29.90
C GLU A 435 37.40 1.39 28.48
N GLU A 436 37.45 0.53 27.46
CA GLU A 436 37.24 0.91 26.05
C GLU A 436 35.75 0.96 25.67
N LEU A 437 34.86 0.30 26.44
CA LEU A 437 33.43 0.20 26.12
C LEU A 437 32.73 1.56 25.97
N PRO A 438 32.92 2.56 26.86
CA PRO A 438 32.28 3.86 26.69
C PRO A 438 32.67 4.54 25.36
N ALA A 439 33.95 4.48 25.00
CA ALA A 439 34.45 5.08 23.77
C ALA A 439 33.93 4.33 22.53
N PHE A 440 33.82 3.00 22.60
CA PHE A 440 33.24 2.18 21.55
C PHE A 440 31.78 2.59 21.27
N PHE A 441 30.92 2.63 22.30
CA PHE A 441 29.51 3.00 22.11
C PHE A 441 29.33 4.46 21.68
N ALA A 442 30.12 5.39 22.24
CA ALA A 442 30.11 6.78 21.78
C ALA A 442 30.52 6.91 20.30
N GLY A 443 31.46 6.09 19.83
CA GLY A 443 31.89 6.05 18.43
C GLY A 443 30.81 5.54 17.47
N LEU A 444 29.98 4.58 17.90
CA LEU A 444 28.85 4.11 17.11
C LEU A 444 27.80 5.20 16.88
N VAL A 445 27.53 6.02 17.90
CA VAL A 445 26.63 7.17 17.81
C VAL A 445 27.16 8.21 16.83
N GLN A 446 28.45 8.54 16.92
CA GLN A 446 29.09 9.53 16.04
C GLN A 446 29.10 9.09 14.57
N SER A 447 29.19 7.79 14.31
CA SER A 447 29.16 7.23 12.95
C SER A 447 27.75 7.00 12.40
N GLY A 448 26.70 7.18 13.22
CA GLY A 448 25.32 6.84 12.84
C GLY A 448 25.07 5.33 12.68
N ALA A 449 26.02 4.52 13.13
CA ALA A 449 25.95 3.06 13.15
C ALA A 449 25.24 2.52 14.39
N PHE A 450 24.93 3.40 15.34
CA PHE A 450 24.11 3.10 16.50
C PHE A 450 22.68 2.76 16.11
#